data_AF-A0A6J6D9B5-F1
#
_entry.id   AF-A0A6J6D9B5-F1
#
_cell.length_a   1.000
_cell.length_b   1.000
_cell.length_c   1.000
_cell.angle_alpha   90.00
_cell.angle_beta   90.00
_cell.angle_gamma   90.00
#
_symmetry.space_group_name_H-M   'P 1'
#
loop_
_entity.id
_entity.type
_entity.pdbx_description
1 polymer ?
#
loop_
_entity_poly.entity_id
_entity_poly.type
_entity_poly.pdbx_seq_one_letter_code
_entity_poly.pdbx_strand_id
1 'polypeptide(L)'
;MSVEFRDPVTNQPVRSTELARRVLAASAKSFPELQQNILGAPNWRTWYLRLYADLAIKEGLSVKDTTEVATAGLAEFHSCLFTGSGMPLKQAVAEGFDKDLVETIEIRGTQPIQKISIDDFTGSMEQAATEWVADGLAEPGLVESFRYLDSNQSLDIGQDLLFAVAGAAEFAPTENWLRWGGTVAVVARPNPTTWKKLIALARSTGGTMLVPIRRSLLTKPVDEMSDEEIAAVAGLDILEHYAEISSWMGKLSPTPSRRFVLGLYAYTPSVDHIRVQGVQESLAAAAMEKFSPSRLALSWLATPTDSAPGPASIGLRAIARFSSRSASHIIRDSLLGLINAARVAKPKFHDGANGEKLALIDASVQQQGPSYSFSKRTQRWRAYLAHYSGVKVSYAISPPARTNSVLRHKILRASYRGAPLFGVKPFEVKVAKSAVAAVLARDLNDPASFTNKQTTTELHTFSAVHGGLWGLAYRPRSIWIAATLLGLPALLRKGY
;
A
#
# COMPACT_ATOMS: atom_id res chain seq x y z
N MET A 1 -10.71 15.18 17.21
CA MET A 1 -9.78 14.60 16.22
C MET A 1 -8.50 15.37 16.33
N SER A 2 -7.41 14.68 16.60
CA SER A 2 -6.08 15.27 16.82
C SER A 2 -5.41 15.83 15.57
N VAL A 3 -5.87 15.50 14.35
CA VAL A 3 -5.31 16.00 13.08
C VAL A 3 -6.35 16.76 12.28
N GLU A 4 -6.02 17.99 11.92
CA GLU A 4 -6.86 18.94 11.22
C GLU A 4 -6.22 19.39 9.91
N PHE A 5 -7.07 19.76 8.94
CA PHE A 5 -6.65 20.38 7.70
C PHE A 5 -6.90 21.87 7.80
N ARG A 6 -5.85 22.67 7.63
CA ARG A 6 -5.96 24.12 7.68
C ARG A 6 -5.22 24.76 6.53
N ASP A 7 -5.66 25.92 6.11
CA ASP A 7 -4.94 26.74 5.15
C ASP A 7 -3.67 27.28 5.83
N PRO A 8 -2.46 27.05 5.28
CA PRO A 8 -1.21 27.47 5.90
C PRO A 8 -1.04 28.98 6.06
N VAL A 9 -1.80 29.80 5.32
CA VAL A 9 -1.68 31.26 5.34
C VAL A 9 -2.70 31.87 6.30
N THR A 10 -3.96 31.44 6.23
CA THR A 10 -5.07 31.99 7.00
C THR A 10 -5.36 31.21 8.29
N ASN A 11 -4.77 30.01 8.44
CA ASN A 11 -5.01 29.05 9.52
C ASN A 11 -6.49 28.63 9.66
N GLN A 12 -7.31 28.86 8.64
CA GLN A 12 -8.73 28.49 8.63
C GLN A 12 -8.91 27.00 8.27
N PRO A 13 -9.93 26.31 8.81
CA PRO A 13 -10.21 24.93 8.47
C PRO A 13 -10.48 24.73 6.97
N VAL A 14 -9.85 23.72 6.37
CA VAL A 14 -9.99 23.37 4.95
C VAL A 14 -10.74 22.06 4.80
N ARG A 15 -11.66 21.99 3.83
CA ARG A 15 -12.37 20.74 3.51
C ARG A 15 -11.46 19.77 2.76
N SER A 16 -11.65 18.47 2.94
CA SER A 16 -10.83 17.43 2.28
C SER A 16 -10.77 17.53 0.76
N THR A 17 -11.85 17.99 0.12
CA THR A 17 -11.88 18.22 -1.34
C THR A 17 -11.00 19.39 -1.76
N GLU A 18 -11.03 20.47 -0.99
CA GLU A 18 -10.21 21.65 -1.24
C GLU A 18 -8.73 21.36 -1.00
N LEU A 19 -8.41 20.64 0.10
CA LEU A 19 -7.08 20.11 0.36
C LEU A 19 -6.57 19.26 -0.82
N ALA A 20 -7.36 18.28 -1.26
CA ALA A 20 -6.95 17.39 -2.35
C ALA A 20 -6.72 18.15 -3.66
N ARG A 21 -7.57 19.14 -3.97
CA ARG A 21 -7.40 20.00 -5.15
C ARG A 21 -6.13 20.84 -5.05
N ARG A 22 -5.88 21.45 -3.90
CA ARG A 22 -4.71 22.31 -3.63
C ARG A 22 -3.41 21.53 -3.80
N VAL A 23 -3.32 20.36 -3.15
CA VAL A 23 -2.15 19.47 -3.24
C VAL A 23 -1.93 18.99 -4.67
N LEU A 24 -2.98 18.59 -5.39
CA LEU A 24 -2.85 18.13 -6.78
C LEU A 24 -2.42 19.29 -7.71
N ALA A 25 -2.93 20.49 -7.49
CA ALA A 25 -2.53 21.68 -8.24
C ALA A 25 -1.07 22.07 -7.97
N ALA A 26 -0.62 21.98 -6.72
CA ALA A 26 0.78 22.20 -6.35
C ALA A 26 1.70 21.18 -7.01
N SER A 27 1.32 19.90 -7.02
CA SER A 27 2.09 18.84 -7.69
C SER A 27 2.17 19.03 -9.21
N ALA A 28 1.21 19.71 -9.82
CA ALA A 28 1.17 19.97 -11.26
C ALA A 28 1.84 21.30 -11.67
N LYS A 29 2.58 21.97 -10.78
CA LYS A 29 3.13 23.32 -11.02
C LYS A 29 4.00 23.42 -12.28
N SER A 30 4.77 22.39 -12.62
CA SER A 30 5.58 22.34 -13.85
C SER A 30 4.76 22.10 -15.12
N PHE A 31 3.43 21.92 -15.01
CA PHE A 31 2.50 21.62 -16.10
C PHE A 31 1.30 22.58 -16.08
N PRO A 32 1.46 23.83 -16.55
CA PRO A 32 0.46 24.90 -16.37
C PRO A 32 -0.95 24.55 -16.86
N GLU A 33 -1.07 23.88 -18.00
CA GLU A 33 -2.38 23.45 -18.54
C GLU A 33 -3.08 22.45 -17.60
N LEU A 34 -2.35 21.45 -17.09
CA LEU A 34 -2.90 20.49 -16.15
C LEU A 34 -3.25 21.16 -14.81
N GLN A 35 -2.40 22.05 -14.33
CA GLN A 35 -2.66 22.81 -13.11
C GLN A 35 -3.95 23.65 -13.23
N GLN A 36 -4.13 24.36 -14.35
CA GLN A 36 -5.36 25.12 -14.62
C GLN A 36 -6.59 24.20 -14.67
N ASN A 37 -6.48 23.04 -15.32
CA ASN A 37 -7.57 22.04 -15.36
C ASN A 37 -7.94 21.52 -13.95
N ILE A 38 -6.96 21.34 -13.05
CA ILE A 38 -7.20 20.91 -11.68
C ILE A 38 -7.93 22.00 -10.89
N LEU A 39 -7.48 23.25 -10.99
CA LEU A 39 -8.06 24.40 -10.30
C LEU A 39 -9.47 24.71 -10.81
N GLY A 40 -9.69 24.63 -12.12
CA GLY A 40 -10.97 24.88 -12.78
C GLY A 40 -11.96 23.71 -12.74
N ALA A 41 -11.61 22.58 -12.12
CA ALA A 41 -12.46 21.38 -12.10
C ALA A 41 -13.80 21.65 -11.38
N PRO A 42 -14.95 21.60 -12.09
CA PRO A 42 -16.23 22.09 -11.55
C PRO A 42 -16.78 21.17 -10.44
N ASN A 43 -16.78 19.86 -10.67
CA ASN A 43 -17.20 18.86 -9.69
C ASN A 43 -16.06 17.88 -9.41
N TRP A 44 -15.39 18.08 -8.28
CA TRP A 44 -14.27 17.22 -7.89
C TRP A 44 -14.65 15.73 -7.86
N ARG A 45 -15.85 15.37 -7.40
CA ARG A 45 -16.26 13.96 -7.23
C ARG A 45 -16.37 13.20 -8.55
N THR A 46 -16.54 13.89 -9.68
CA THR A 46 -16.63 13.26 -11.00
C THR A 46 -15.34 13.40 -11.80
N TRP A 47 -14.53 14.44 -11.53
CA TRP A 47 -13.32 14.74 -12.31
C TRP A 47 -12.02 14.22 -11.72
N TYR A 48 -11.94 13.98 -10.40
CA TYR A 48 -10.66 13.69 -9.72
C TYR A 48 -9.87 12.54 -10.37
N LEU A 49 -10.53 11.43 -10.73
CA LEU A 49 -9.84 10.28 -11.33
C LEU A 49 -9.15 10.62 -12.65
N ARG A 50 -9.79 11.43 -13.48
CA ARG A 50 -9.19 11.89 -14.74
C ARG A 50 -7.97 12.77 -14.45
N LEU A 51 -8.06 13.66 -13.47
CA LEU A 51 -6.96 14.56 -13.11
C LEU A 51 -5.76 13.79 -12.53
N TYR A 52 -6.00 12.79 -11.68
CA TYR A 52 -4.95 11.90 -11.17
C TYR A 52 -4.30 11.08 -12.29
N ALA A 53 -5.08 10.62 -13.26
CA ALA A 53 -4.59 9.90 -14.43
C ALA A 53 -3.75 10.79 -15.37
N ASP A 54 -4.22 12.01 -15.62
CA ASP A 54 -3.49 12.98 -16.45
C ASP A 54 -2.19 13.42 -15.74
N LEU A 55 -2.19 13.54 -14.40
CA LEU A 55 -0.96 13.75 -13.62
C LEU A 55 -0.02 12.54 -13.65
N ALA A 56 -0.55 11.31 -13.60
CA ALA A 56 0.28 10.09 -13.66
C ALA A 56 1.08 9.99 -14.98
N ILE A 57 0.54 10.51 -16.09
CA ILE A 57 1.29 10.63 -17.35
C ILE A 57 2.47 11.60 -17.18
N LYS A 58 2.25 12.72 -16.48
CA LYS A 58 3.30 13.71 -16.21
C LYS A 58 4.37 13.18 -15.26
N GLU A 59 3.97 12.45 -14.23
CA GLU A 59 4.87 11.73 -13.32
C GLU A 59 5.80 10.79 -14.10
N GLY A 60 5.30 10.09 -15.13
CA GLY A 60 6.11 9.14 -15.90
C GLY A 60 7.09 9.74 -16.91
N LEU A 61 7.10 11.06 -17.13
CA LEU A 61 7.90 11.66 -18.20
C LEU A 61 9.41 11.52 -17.95
N SER A 62 9.86 11.66 -16.71
CA SER A 62 11.27 11.47 -16.34
C SER A 62 11.39 11.31 -14.82
N VAL A 63 12.53 10.81 -14.34
CA VAL A 63 12.84 10.78 -12.90
C VAL A 63 12.74 12.17 -12.26
N LYS A 64 13.15 13.21 -13.01
CA LYS A 64 13.02 14.61 -12.56
C LYS A 64 11.55 14.99 -12.39
N ASP A 65 10.70 14.69 -13.36
CA ASP A 65 9.27 14.99 -13.26
C ASP A 65 8.61 14.22 -12.12
N THR A 66 8.92 12.92 -11.97
CA THR A 66 8.45 12.11 -10.83
C THR A 66 8.78 12.78 -9.50
N THR A 67 10.03 13.19 -9.32
CA THR A 67 10.52 13.74 -8.06
C THR A 67 10.03 15.17 -7.80
N GLU A 68 9.92 16.02 -8.82
CA GLU A 68 9.37 17.38 -8.69
C GLU A 68 7.89 17.36 -8.34
N VAL A 69 7.09 16.54 -9.03
CA VAL A 69 5.64 16.36 -8.77
C VAL A 69 5.43 15.88 -7.34
N ALA A 70 6.15 14.81 -6.94
CA ALA A 70 6.06 14.24 -5.60
C ALA A 70 6.49 15.24 -4.52
N THR A 71 7.60 15.98 -4.73
CA THR A 71 8.11 16.97 -3.78
C THR A 71 7.11 18.10 -3.58
N ALA A 72 6.62 18.70 -4.67
CA ALA A 72 5.69 19.82 -4.59
C ALA A 72 4.35 19.42 -3.97
N GLY A 73 3.82 18.25 -4.33
CA GLY A 73 2.58 17.73 -3.76
C GLY A 73 2.69 17.43 -2.27
N LEU A 74 3.76 16.76 -1.83
CA LEU A 74 3.95 16.45 -0.40
C LEU A 74 4.26 17.69 0.43
N ALA A 75 5.00 18.68 -0.10
CA ALA A 75 5.24 19.95 0.58
C ALA A 75 3.93 20.70 0.86
N GLU A 76 3.04 20.76 -0.14
CA GLU A 76 1.71 21.37 0.03
C GLU A 76 0.82 20.56 0.97
N PHE A 77 0.94 19.23 0.97
CA PHE A 77 0.18 18.41 1.90
C PHE A 77 0.63 18.68 3.34
N HIS A 78 1.94 18.71 3.60
CA HIS A 78 2.51 19.02 4.92
C HIS A 78 2.10 20.39 5.44
N SER A 79 2.13 21.41 4.58
CA SER A 79 1.78 22.78 4.98
C SER A 79 0.33 22.89 5.48
N CYS A 80 -0.55 21.98 5.06
CA CYS A 80 -1.96 21.99 5.43
C CYS A 80 -2.30 21.12 6.66
N LEU A 81 -1.34 20.40 7.25
CA LEU A 81 -1.59 19.45 8.33
C LEU A 81 -1.22 20.03 9.70
N PHE A 82 -2.20 20.08 10.59
CA PHE A 82 -2.05 20.62 11.93
C PHE A 82 -2.57 19.65 13.00
N THR A 83 -2.01 19.74 14.19
CA THR A 83 -2.53 19.08 15.38
C THR A 83 -3.80 19.78 15.89
N GLY A 84 -4.54 19.15 16.79
CA GLY A 84 -5.69 19.79 17.48
C GLY A 84 -5.30 21.01 18.33
N SER A 85 -4.02 21.16 18.68
CA SER A 85 -3.48 22.36 19.34
C SER A 85 -3.06 23.47 18.37
N GLY A 86 -3.17 23.24 17.05
CA GLY A 86 -2.78 24.20 16.02
C GLY A 86 -1.28 24.22 15.68
N MET A 87 -0.50 23.25 16.17
CA MET A 87 0.90 23.07 15.78
C MET A 87 0.97 22.34 14.43
N PRO A 88 1.94 22.63 13.53
CA PRO A 88 2.17 21.81 12.35
C PRO A 88 2.41 20.34 12.70
N LEU A 89 1.73 19.41 12.03
CA LEU A 89 1.81 17.98 12.36
C LEU A 89 3.24 17.45 12.22
N LYS A 90 3.95 17.85 11.15
CA LYS A 90 5.35 17.47 10.92
C LYS A 90 6.25 17.87 12.09
N GLN A 91 6.03 19.05 12.66
CA GLN A 91 6.76 19.54 13.83
C GLN A 91 6.47 18.67 15.05
N ALA A 92 5.20 18.38 15.35
CA ALA A 92 4.82 17.56 16.49
C ALA A 92 5.42 16.14 16.42
N VAL A 93 5.49 15.56 15.22
CA VAL A 93 6.15 14.27 14.99
C VAL A 93 7.66 14.38 15.19
N ALA A 94 8.32 15.39 14.61
CA ALA A 94 9.76 15.58 14.73
C ALA A 94 10.19 15.77 16.20
N GLU A 95 9.48 16.62 16.95
CA GLU A 95 9.73 16.83 18.38
C GLU A 95 9.46 15.58 19.22
N GLY A 96 8.56 14.70 18.79
CA GLY A 96 8.30 13.42 19.45
C GLY A 96 9.50 12.48 19.44
N PHE A 97 10.31 12.51 18.38
CA PHE A 97 11.40 11.56 18.15
C PHE A 97 12.44 11.53 19.27
N ASP A 98 12.73 12.71 19.84
CA ASP A 98 13.77 12.88 20.85
C ASP A 98 13.22 12.75 22.28
N LYS A 99 11.96 12.34 22.45
CA LYS A 99 11.31 12.11 23.76
C LYS A 99 11.38 10.64 24.16
N ASP A 100 11.21 10.37 25.45
CA ASP A 100 11.06 9.02 26.00
C ASP A 100 9.64 8.83 26.57
N LEU A 101 8.66 8.65 25.69
CA LEU A 101 7.23 8.57 26.05
C LEU A 101 6.69 7.14 26.13
N VAL A 102 7.45 6.17 25.59
CA VAL A 102 6.97 4.79 25.38
C VAL A 102 7.93 3.80 26.04
N GLU A 103 7.36 2.91 26.85
CA GLU A 103 8.02 1.70 27.30
C GLU A 103 7.77 0.54 26.32
N THR A 104 8.76 -0.33 26.18
CA THR A 104 8.69 -1.48 25.27
C THR A 104 8.64 -2.78 26.06
N ILE A 105 7.70 -3.65 25.74
CA ILE A 105 7.71 -5.04 26.22
C ILE A 105 8.07 -5.97 25.06
N GLU A 106 8.99 -6.91 25.31
CA GLU A 106 9.32 -7.97 24.37
C GLU A 106 8.48 -9.22 24.62
N ILE A 107 7.73 -9.66 23.62
CA ILE A 107 7.03 -10.94 23.60
C ILE A 107 7.74 -11.86 22.62
N ARG A 108 8.46 -12.84 23.17
CA ARG A 108 9.23 -13.81 22.37
C ARG A 108 8.42 -15.06 22.09
N GLY A 109 8.42 -15.48 20.84
CA GLY A 109 7.90 -16.75 20.39
C GLY A 109 8.78 -17.93 20.80
N THR A 110 8.19 -19.11 20.97
CA THR A 110 8.89 -20.34 21.34
C THR A 110 8.84 -21.43 20.28
N GLN A 111 8.14 -21.18 19.17
CA GLN A 111 8.00 -22.17 18.09
C GLN A 111 9.19 -22.09 17.14
N PRO A 112 9.47 -23.17 16.36
CA PRO A 112 10.50 -23.14 15.34
C PRO A 112 10.24 -22.06 14.29
N ILE A 113 11.33 -21.44 13.81
CA ILE A 113 11.29 -20.51 12.68
C ILE A 113 10.81 -21.26 11.43
N GLN A 114 9.81 -20.68 10.75
CA GLN A 114 9.29 -21.21 9.51
C GLN A 114 10.03 -20.62 8.31
N LYS A 115 10.12 -21.40 7.24
CA LYS A 115 10.62 -20.95 5.94
C LYS A 115 9.70 -19.88 5.32
N ILE A 116 10.28 -19.01 4.51
CA ILE A 116 9.52 -18.03 3.72
C ILE A 116 8.71 -18.78 2.67
N SER A 117 7.39 -18.60 2.67
CA SER A 117 6.47 -19.31 1.78
C SER A 117 5.20 -18.50 1.51
N ILE A 118 4.45 -18.93 0.50
CA ILE A 118 3.09 -18.47 0.22
C ILE A 118 2.10 -19.43 0.89
N ASP A 119 1.20 -18.88 1.71
CA ASP A 119 0.16 -19.68 2.36
C ASP A 119 -0.76 -20.31 1.31
N ASP A 120 -1.26 -21.52 1.59
CA ASP A 120 -2.11 -22.33 0.69
C ASP A 120 -1.50 -22.69 -0.68
N PHE A 121 -0.19 -22.55 -0.84
CA PHE A 121 0.50 -22.99 -2.03
C PHE A 121 1.48 -24.13 -1.69
N THR A 122 1.35 -25.27 -2.36
CA THR A 122 2.17 -26.47 -2.08
C THR A 122 3.45 -26.54 -2.91
N GLY A 123 3.53 -25.78 -4.01
CA GLY A 123 4.72 -25.68 -4.86
C GLY A 123 5.72 -24.62 -4.38
N SER A 124 6.72 -24.34 -5.21
CA SER A 124 7.67 -23.26 -4.95
C SER A 124 7.05 -21.87 -5.16
N MET A 125 7.62 -20.83 -4.58
CA MET A 125 7.10 -19.48 -4.81
C MET A 125 7.24 -19.08 -6.29
N GLU A 126 8.34 -19.44 -6.94
CA GLU A 126 8.53 -19.23 -8.38
C GLU A 126 7.42 -19.86 -9.22
N GLN A 127 6.95 -21.07 -8.86
CA GLN A 127 5.83 -21.73 -9.54
C GLN A 127 4.55 -20.90 -9.39
N ALA A 128 4.23 -20.45 -8.17
CA ALA A 128 3.07 -19.59 -7.93
C ALA A 128 3.13 -18.30 -8.76
N ALA A 129 4.28 -17.63 -8.79
CA ALA A 129 4.48 -16.43 -9.59
C ALA A 129 4.33 -16.70 -11.09
N THR A 130 4.86 -17.82 -11.58
CA THR A 130 4.78 -18.21 -12.99
C THR A 130 3.32 -18.43 -13.40
N GLU A 131 2.53 -19.13 -12.58
CA GLU A 131 1.09 -19.31 -12.79
C GLU A 131 0.35 -17.97 -12.80
N TRP A 132 0.63 -17.09 -11.83
CA TRP A 132 -0.03 -15.79 -11.75
C TRP A 132 0.33 -14.88 -12.92
N VAL A 133 1.56 -14.90 -13.41
CA VAL A 133 1.98 -14.12 -14.58
C VAL A 133 1.34 -14.67 -15.86
N ALA A 134 1.31 -15.98 -16.03
CA ALA A 134 0.64 -16.64 -17.17
C ALA A 134 -0.86 -16.29 -17.22
N ASP A 135 -1.53 -16.31 -16.07
CA ASP A 135 -2.93 -15.89 -15.92
C ASP A 135 -3.13 -14.37 -16.05
N GLY A 136 -2.05 -13.58 -16.09
CA GLY A 136 -2.11 -12.14 -16.19
C GLY A 136 -2.46 -11.41 -14.91
N LEU A 137 -2.26 -12.04 -13.76
CA LEU A 137 -2.58 -11.54 -12.44
C LEU A 137 -1.43 -10.76 -11.80
N ALA A 138 -0.22 -10.96 -12.28
CA ALA A 138 1.00 -10.31 -11.80
C ALA A 138 1.92 -9.89 -12.94
N GLU A 139 2.89 -9.04 -12.61
CA GLU A 139 3.96 -8.62 -13.52
C GLU A 139 5.14 -9.61 -13.54
N PRO A 140 5.86 -9.74 -14.67
CA PRO A 140 6.88 -10.79 -14.85
C PRO A 140 8.01 -10.80 -13.82
N GLY A 141 8.41 -9.64 -13.29
CA GLY A 141 9.50 -9.53 -12.30
C GLY A 141 9.18 -10.22 -10.97
N LEU A 142 7.91 -10.58 -10.71
CA LEU A 142 7.55 -11.40 -9.56
C LEU A 142 8.20 -12.81 -9.63
N VAL A 143 8.34 -13.38 -10.82
CA VAL A 143 8.96 -14.70 -11.00
C VAL A 143 10.41 -14.67 -10.53
N GLU A 144 11.16 -13.65 -10.94
CA GLU A 144 12.55 -13.43 -10.50
C GLU A 144 12.63 -13.18 -8.99
N SER A 145 11.71 -12.37 -8.47
CA SER A 145 11.63 -12.06 -7.04
C SER A 145 11.42 -13.31 -6.18
N PHE A 146 10.52 -14.19 -6.61
CA PHE A 146 10.18 -15.40 -5.87
C PHE A 146 11.20 -16.52 -6.07
N ARG A 147 11.82 -16.62 -7.25
CA ARG A 147 12.99 -17.49 -7.48
C ARG A 147 14.14 -17.14 -6.54
N TYR A 148 14.41 -15.84 -6.35
CA TYR A 148 15.44 -15.39 -5.41
C TYR A 148 15.15 -15.93 -3.99
N LEU A 149 13.92 -15.80 -3.50
CA LEU A 149 13.56 -16.30 -2.17
C LEU A 149 13.61 -17.83 -2.09
N ASP A 150 13.12 -18.56 -3.10
CA ASP A 150 13.22 -20.02 -3.15
C ASP A 150 14.69 -20.49 -3.09
N SER A 151 15.60 -19.73 -3.69
CA SER A 151 17.04 -20.01 -3.68
C SER A 151 17.76 -19.56 -2.40
N ASN A 152 17.13 -18.70 -1.59
CA ASN A 152 17.71 -18.09 -0.39
C ASN A 152 16.83 -18.31 0.85
N GLN A 153 16.47 -19.56 1.12
CA GLN A 153 15.58 -19.91 2.23
C GLN A 153 16.18 -19.73 3.63
N SER A 154 17.49 -19.47 3.73
CA SER A 154 18.22 -19.23 4.98
C SER A 154 18.38 -17.73 5.31
N LEU A 155 17.63 -16.84 4.65
CA LEU A 155 17.66 -15.40 4.95
C LEU A 155 17.31 -15.16 6.42
N ASP A 156 18.19 -14.45 7.12
CA ASP A 156 17.97 -14.03 8.50
C ASP A 156 17.09 -12.78 8.54
N ILE A 157 15.78 -12.99 8.63
CA ILE A 157 14.79 -11.92 8.78
C ILE A 157 15.02 -11.10 10.07
N GLY A 158 15.70 -11.66 11.07
CA GLY A 158 16.01 -10.99 12.33
C GLY A 158 17.04 -9.85 12.22
N GLN A 159 17.75 -9.72 11.09
CA GLN A 159 18.62 -8.58 10.79
C GLN A 159 17.85 -7.27 10.63
N ASP A 160 16.55 -7.36 10.34
CA ASP A 160 15.66 -6.23 10.17
C ASP A 160 14.69 -6.10 11.35
N LEU A 161 14.58 -4.89 11.89
CA LEU A 161 13.48 -4.52 12.80
C LEU A 161 12.34 -3.93 11.96
N LEU A 162 11.23 -4.65 11.86
CA LEU A 162 10.02 -4.14 11.24
C LEU A 162 9.24 -3.29 12.24
N PHE A 163 9.15 -1.98 12.02
CA PHE A 163 8.26 -1.08 12.74
C PHE A 163 6.95 -0.95 11.97
N ALA A 164 5.95 -1.75 12.33
CA ALA A 164 4.69 -1.90 11.61
C ALA A 164 3.61 -0.92 12.13
N VAL A 165 3.48 0.22 11.44
CA VAL A 165 2.37 1.17 11.64
C VAL A 165 1.08 0.56 11.12
N ALA A 166 0.10 0.39 12.01
CA ALA A 166 -1.07 -0.45 11.83
C ALA A 166 -0.72 -1.94 11.64
N GLY A 167 0.22 -2.46 12.44
CA GLY A 167 0.68 -3.85 12.39
C GLY A 167 -0.40 -4.91 12.70
N ALA A 168 -1.56 -4.51 13.22
CA ALA A 168 -2.72 -5.39 13.41
C ALA A 168 -3.67 -5.44 12.19
N ALA A 169 -3.38 -4.71 11.11
CA ALA A 169 -4.21 -4.73 9.90
C ALA A 169 -4.15 -6.10 9.22
N GLU A 170 -5.24 -6.48 8.53
CA GLU A 170 -5.40 -7.80 7.90
C GLU A 170 -4.24 -8.14 6.94
N PHE A 171 -3.75 -7.15 6.20
CA PHE A 171 -2.64 -7.28 5.24
C PHE A 171 -1.27 -6.91 5.81
N ALA A 172 -1.17 -6.49 7.08
CA ALA A 172 0.13 -6.18 7.66
C ALA A 172 1.00 -7.45 7.70
N PRO A 173 2.30 -7.36 7.38
CA PRO A 173 3.19 -8.51 7.32
C PRO A 173 3.56 -9.08 8.70
N THR A 174 3.06 -8.51 9.80
CA THR A 174 3.37 -8.86 11.19
C THR A 174 3.38 -10.37 11.46
N GLU A 175 2.32 -11.08 11.07
CA GLU A 175 2.23 -12.53 11.28
C GLU A 175 3.31 -13.30 10.51
N ASN A 176 3.49 -13.00 9.23
CA ASN A 176 4.49 -13.65 8.39
C ASN A 176 5.90 -13.34 8.90
N TRP A 177 6.17 -12.08 9.26
CA TRP A 177 7.45 -11.64 9.81
C TRP A 177 7.80 -12.40 11.09
N LEU A 178 6.83 -12.56 12.00
CA LEU A 178 6.97 -13.34 13.23
C LEU A 178 7.19 -14.84 12.94
N ARG A 179 6.42 -15.43 12.02
CA ARG A 179 6.60 -16.84 11.60
C ARG A 179 8.00 -17.10 11.04
N TRP A 180 8.57 -16.14 10.32
CA TRP A 180 9.90 -16.22 9.71
C TRP A 180 11.04 -15.81 10.65
N GLY A 181 10.78 -15.69 11.95
CA GLY A 181 11.82 -15.41 12.96
C GLY A 181 12.21 -13.94 13.10
N GLY A 182 11.48 -13.02 12.44
CA GLY A 182 11.74 -11.60 12.49
C GLY A 182 11.38 -10.95 13.84
N THR A 183 11.90 -9.74 14.05
CA THR A 183 11.46 -8.86 15.14
C THR A 183 10.53 -7.78 14.60
N VAL A 184 9.37 -7.59 15.21
CA VAL A 184 8.38 -6.59 14.81
C VAL A 184 7.94 -5.70 15.96
N ALA A 185 8.11 -4.39 15.83
CA ALA A 185 7.49 -3.37 16.66
C ALA A 185 6.10 -3.04 16.13
N VAL A 186 5.05 -3.38 16.88
CA VAL A 186 3.67 -3.25 16.41
C VAL A 186 3.04 -1.96 16.94
N VAL A 187 2.63 -1.09 16.03
CA VAL A 187 1.73 0.04 16.36
C VAL A 187 0.31 -0.37 15.98
N ALA A 188 -0.55 -0.51 16.99
CA ALA A 188 -1.98 -0.76 16.83
C ALA A 188 -2.75 -0.03 17.92
N ARG A 189 -4.01 0.30 17.64
CA ARG A 189 -4.88 1.04 18.58
C ARG A 189 -4.98 0.31 19.93
N PRO A 190 -5.12 1.04 21.05
CA PRO A 190 -5.44 0.43 22.34
C PRO A 190 -6.76 -0.35 22.27
N ASN A 191 -6.66 -1.67 22.31
CA ASN A 191 -7.80 -2.58 22.31
C ASN A 191 -7.39 -3.92 22.97
N PRO A 192 -7.85 -4.22 24.19
CA PRO A 192 -7.40 -5.39 24.93
C PRO A 192 -7.66 -6.71 24.20
N THR A 193 -8.77 -6.84 23.48
CA THR A 193 -9.09 -8.05 22.72
C THR A 193 -8.12 -8.27 21.55
N THR A 194 -7.78 -7.22 20.81
CA THR A 194 -6.81 -7.31 19.72
C THR A 194 -5.41 -7.59 20.26
N TRP A 195 -4.99 -6.94 21.33
CA TRP A 195 -3.67 -7.16 21.92
C TRP A 195 -3.50 -8.56 22.51
N LYS A 196 -4.52 -9.13 23.17
CA LYS A 196 -4.49 -10.54 23.59
C LYS A 196 -4.24 -11.48 22.41
N LYS A 197 -4.88 -11.23 21.26
CA LYS A 197 -4.66 -12.05 20.04
C LYS A 197 -3.25 -11.87 19.48
N LEU A 198 -2.72 -10.66 19.46
CA LEU A 198 -1.36 -10.39 18.99
C LEU A 198 -0.29 -11.02 19.89
N ILE A 199 -0.46 -10.94 21.21
CA ILE A 199 0.45 -11.55 22.18
C ILE A 199 0.43 -13.07 22.02
N ALA A 200 -0.75 -13.69 21.95
CA ALA A 200 -0.89 -15.11 21.70
C ALA A 200 -0.24 -15.52 20.37
N LEU A 201 -0.44 -14.73 19.30
CA LEU A 201 0.20 -14.94 18.00
C LEU A 201 1.72 -14.89 18.09
N ALA A 202 2.29 -13.88 18.75
CA ALA A 202 3.74 -13.76 18.91
C ALA A 202 4.33 -14.97 19.63
N ARG A 203 3.71 -15.40 20.74
CA ARG A 203 4.12 -16.59 21.49
C ARG A 203 4.07 -17.88 20.67
N SER A 204 3.12 -17.99 19.73
CA SER A 204 2.96 -19.17 18.86
C SER A 204 3.83 -19.17 17.59
N THR A 205 4.84 -18.30 17.50
CA THR A 205 5.75 -18.20 16.34
C THR A 205 7.21 -18.32 16.78
N GLY A 206 8.16 -18.20 15.84
CA GLY A 206 9.60 -18.17 16.13
C GLY A 206 10.19 -16.75 16.24
N GLY A 207 9.37 -15.71 16.07
CA GLY A 207 9.80 -14.31 16.06
C GLY A 207 9.62 -13.61 17.40
N THR A 208 9.91 -12.32 17.42
CA THR A 208 9.75 -11.45 18.60
C THR A 208 8.87 -10.27 18.27
N MET A 209 7.84 -10.03 19.08
CA MET A 209 6.99 -8.84 18.98
C MET A 209 7.38 -7.84 20.07
N LEU A 210 7.59 -6.59 19.68
CA LEU A 210 7.75 -5.46 20.59
C LEU A 210 6.40 -4.76 20.73
N VAL A 211 5.97 -4.59 21.98
CA VAL A 211 4.68 -4.02 22.35
C VAL A 211 4.90 -2.63 22.96
N PRO A 212 4.25 -1.57 22.44
CA PRO A 212 4.37 -0.24 23.01
C PRO A 212 3.37 -0.04 24.15
N ILE A 213 3.84 0.51 25.25
CA ILE A 213 3.01 1.01 26.35
C ILE A 213 3.39 2.46 26.61
N ARG A 214 2.41 3.36 26.65
CA ARG A 214 2.67 4.75 27.06
C ARG A 214 3.13 4.75 28.52
N ARG A 215 4.28 5.36 28.81
CA ARG A 215 4.87 5.37 30.16
C ARG A 215 3.90 5.91 31.21
N SER A 216 3.05 6.88 30.84
CA SER A 216 2.04 7.46 31.72
C SER A 216 0.98 6.46 32.21
N LEU A 217 0.89 5.27 31.62
CA LEU A 217 -0.05 4.21 32.00
C LEU A 217 0.60 3.11 32.85
N LEU A 218 1.93 3.14 33.03
CA LEU A 218 2.61 2.13 33.83
C LEU A 218 2.39 2.39 35.32
N THR A 219 1.84 1.40 36.00
CA THR A 219 1.63 1.42 37.46
C THR A 219 2.56 0.47 38.22
N LYS A 220 3.28 -0.41 37.49
CA LYS A 220 4.26 -1.35 38.01
C LYS A 220 5.31 -1.69 36.94
N PRO A 221 6.45 -2.32 37.30
CA PRO A 221 7.46 -2.76 36.34
C PRO A 221 6.88 -3.72 35.28
N VAL A 222 7.37 -3.60 34.04
CA VAL A 222 6.83 -4.33 32.88
C VAL A 222 7.08 -5.85 32.93
N ASP A 223 8.16 -6.25 33.59
CA ASP A 223 8.58 -7.64 33.81
C ASP A 223 7.66 -8.39 34.79
N GLU A 224 6.87 -7.66 35.58
CA GLU A 224 5.89 -8.21 36.52
C GLU A 224 4.46 -8.25 35.96
N MET A 225 4.26 -7.87 34.68
CA MET A 225 2.94 -7.82 34.05
C MET A 225 2.57 -9.15 33.39
N SER A 226 1.34 -9.62 33.62
CA SER A 226 0.76 -10.74 32.87
C SER A 226 0.35 -10.31 31.45
N ASP A 227 0.12 -11.28 30.56
CA ASP A 227 -0.36 -11.01 29.20
C ASP A 227 -1.69 -10.23 29.19
N GLU A 228 -2.57 -10.51 30.15
CA GLU A 228 -3.82 -9.77 30.34
C GLU A 228 -3.60 -8.31 30.71
N GLU A 229 -2.66 -8.05 31.62
CA GLU A 229 -2.32 -6.70 32.07
C GLU A 229 -1.62 -5.91 30.96
N ILE A 230 -0.70 -6.56 30.24
CA ILE A 230 -0.03 -5.97 29.07
C ILE A 230 -1.08 -5.59 28.03
N ALA A 231 -1.98 -6.52 27.67
CA ALA A 231 -3.01 -6.26 26.69
C ALA A 231 -3.95 -5.12 27.08
N ALA A 232 -4.18 -4.90 28.38
CA ALA A 232 -5.05 -3.84 28.88
C ALA A 232 -4.50 -2.43 28.63
N VAL A 233 -3.18 -2.25 28.62
CA VAL A 233 -2.52 -0.94 28.48
C VAL A 233 -1.72 -0.77 27.17
N ALA A 234 -1.55 -1.84 26.40
CA ALA A 234 -0.81 -1.83 25.15
C ALA A 234 -1.47 -0.98 24.04
N GLY A 235 -0.62 -0.39 23.22
CA GLY A 235 -0.99 0.18 21.93
C GLY A 235 -0.92 1.69 21.82
N LEU A 236 -0.84 2.13 20.57
CA LEU A 236 -0.77 3.52 20.16
C LEU A 236 -1.74 3.74 19.01
N ASP A 237 -2.63 4.72 19.13
CA ASP A 237 -3.50 5.13 18.03
C ASP A 237 -2.73 6.11 17.14
N ILE A 238 -2.72 5.87 15.83
CA ILE A 238 -1.95 6.69 14.90
C ILE A 238 -2.40 8.16 14.88
N LEU A 239 -3.70 8.42 15.05
CA LEU A 239 -4.19 9.79 15.06
C LEU A 239 -3.92 10.40 16.42
N GLU A 240 -4.16 9.70 17.52
CA GLU A 240 -4.09 10.34 18.85
C GLU A 240 -2.67 10.36 19.45
N HIS A 241 -1.79 9.42 19.06
CA HIS A 241 -0.49 9.18 19.72
C HIS A 241 0.71 9.25 18.75
N TYR A 242 0.66 10.12 17.73
CA TYR A 242 1.75 10.25 16.73
C TYR A 242 3.09 10.70 17.35
N ALA A 243 3.07 11.46 18.44
CA ALA A 243 4.28 11.88 19.14
C ALA A 243 4.93 10.70 19.88
N GLU A 244 4.12 9.85 20.53
CA GLU A 244 4.56 8.61 21.16
C GLU A 244 5.07 7.59 20.14
N ILE A 245 4.42 7.48 18.98
CA ILE A 245 4.92 6.63 17.88
C ILE A 245 6.31 7.10 17.43
N SER A 246 6.48 8.41 17.24
CA SER A 246 7.78 8.99 16.87
C SER A 246 8.83 8.80 17.95
N SER A 247 8.48 9.02 19.23
CA SER A 247 9.32 8.74 20.39
C SER A 247 9.78 7.28 20.42
N TRP A 248 8.89 6.35 20.11
CA TRP A 248 9.22 4.93 20.07
C TRP A 248 10.16 4.58 18.90
N MET A 249 9.99 5.21 17.74
CA MET A 249 10.96 5.10 16.64
C MET A 249 12.35 5.61 17.07
N GLY A 250 12.40 6.75 17.77
CA GLY A 250 13.63 7.32 18.32
C GLY A 250 14.30 6.40 19.34
N LYS A 251 13.54 5.82 20.27
CA LYS A 251 14.05 4.84 21.26
C LYS A 251 14.61 3.58 20.63
N LEU A 252 14.04 3.10 19.53
CA LEU A 252 14.47 1.88 18.83
C LEU A 252 15.59 2.14 17.79
N SER A 253 15.78 3.39 17.38
CA SER A 253 16.81 3.84 16.43
C SER A 253 18.26 3.45 16.78
N PRO A 254 18.72 3.45 18.05
CA PRO A 254 20.12 3.22 18.39
C PRO A 254 20.61 1.78 18.22
N THR A 255 19.76 0.82 17.83
CA THR A 255 20.15 -0.60 17.76
C THR A 255 21.14 -0.86 16.60
N PRO A 256 22.47 -0.81 16.81
CA PRO A 256 23.45 -0.60 15.73
C PRO A 256 23.61 -1.80 14.81
N SER A 257 23.08 -2.95 15.18
CA SER A 257 23.18 -4.20 14.42
C SER A 257 22.05 -4.41 13.41
N ARG A 258 20.93 -3.67 13.49
CA ARG A 258 19.74 -3.96 12.66
C ARG A 258 19.33 -2.78 11.78
N ARG A 259 18.93 -3.06 10.54
CA ARG A 259 18.27 -2.06 9.69
C ARG A 259 16.84 -1.84 10.20
N PHE A 260 16.42 -0.58 10.21
CA PHE A 260 15.09 -0.18 10.63
C PHE A 260 14.15 -0.15 9.43
N VAL A 261 13.08 -0.94 9.44
CA VAL A 261 12.08 -1.01 8.37
C VAL A 261 10.80 -0.34 8.85
N LEU A 262 10.52 0.88 8.41
CA LEU A 262 9.26 1.55 8.72
C LEU A 262 8.15 1.11 7.76
N GLY A 263 7.25 0.27 8.24
CA GLY A 263 6.09 -0.21 7.50
C GLY A 263 4.86 0.66 7.76
N LEU A 264 4.30 1.25 6.71
CA LEU A 264 3.19 2.20 6.75
C LEU A 264 1.94 1.56 6.13
N TYR A 265 1.20 0.82 6.96
CA TYR A 265 0.10 -0.06 6.53
C TYR A 265 -1.29 0.45 6.93
N ALA A 266 -1.37 1.65 7.49
CA ALA A 266 -2.61 2.18 8.02
C ALA A 266 -3.57 2.57 6.89
N TYR A 267 -4.82 2.15 7.07
CA TYR A 267 -5.94 2.40 6.18
C TYR A 267 -7.18 2.71 7.01
N THR A 268 -7.94 3.73 6.61
CA THR A 268 -9.26 4.02 7.15
C THR A 268 -10.19 4.42 6.01
N PRO A 269 -11.51 4.23 6.14
CA PRO A 269 -12.45 4.71 5.14
C PRO A 269 -12.56 6.24 5.21
N SER A 270 -12.97 6.85 4.10
CA SER A 270 -13.39 8.27 4.04
C SER A 270 -12.26 9.28 4.33
N VAL A 271 -12.59 10.42 4.94
CA VAL A 271 -11.68 11.55 5.19
C VAL A 271 -10.57 11.21 6.18
N ASP A 272 -10.82 10.30 7.12
CA ASP A 272 -9.78 9.88 8.06
C ASP A 272 -8.61 9.19 7.36
N HIS A 273 -8.81 8.68 6.14
CA HIS A 273 -7.70 8.10 5.37
C HIS A 273 -6.66 9.15 5.03
N ILE A 274 -7.08 10.40 4.82
CA ILE A 274 -6.18 11.52 4.56
C ILE A 274 -5.44 11.88 5.85
N ARG A 275 -6.11 11.90 7.00
CA ARG A 275 -5.49 12.19 8.31
C ARG A 275 -4.43 11.16 8.67
N VAL A 276 -4.80 9.88 8.58
CA VAL A 276 -3.90 8.75 8.83
C VAL A 276 -2.72 8.80 7.87
N GLN A 277 -2.97 9.11 6.59
CA GLN A 277 -1.88 9.29 5.62
C GLN A 277 -0.98 10.47 5.95
N GLY A 278 -1.52 11.58 6.45
CA GLY A 278 -0.73 12.73 6.90
C GLY A 278 0.22 12.38 8.05
N VAL A 279 -0.22 11.56 8.99
CA VAL A 279 0.65 11.05 10.07
C VAL A 279 1.71 10.09 9.50
N GLN A 280 1.32 9.11 8.70
CA GLN A 280 2.26 8.15 8.09
C GLN A 280 3.35 8.86 7.29
N GLU A 281 2.97 9.90 6.57
CA GLU A 281 3.90 10.71 5.80
C GLU A 281 4.81 11.58 6.69
N SER A 282 4.27 12.15 7.77
CA SER A 282 5.09 12.88 8.76
C SER A 282 6.12 11.95 9.43
N LEU A 283 5.73 10.72 9.76
CA LEU A 283 6.62 9.69 10.31
C LEU A 283 7.71 9.27 9.29
N ALA A 284 7.33 9.07 8.02
CA ALA A 284 8.28 8.74 6.95
C ALA A 284 9.31 9.86 6.74
N ALA A 285 8.85 11.10 6.70
CA ALA A 285 9.71 12.27 6.57
C ALA A 285 10.69 12.39 7.76
N ALA A 286 10.19 12.25 8.99
CA ALA A 286 11.03 12.28 10.19
C ALA A 286 12.05 11.12 10.19
N ALA A 287 11.66 9.91 9.78
CA ALA A 287 12.58 8.79 9.66
C ALA A 287 13.69 9.06 8.63
N MET A 288 13.34 9.60 7.45
CA MET A 288 14.33 9.94 6.42
C MET A 288 15.30 11.05 6.86
N GLU A 289 14.87 11.94 7.76
CA GLU A 289 15.73 13.00 8.32
C GLU A 289 16.63 12.46 9.46
N LYS A 290 16.15 11.51 10.26
CA LYS A 290 16.84 11.03 11.47
C LYS A 290 17.72 9.79 11.24
N PHE A 291 17.40 8.93 10.27
CA PHE A 291 18.16 7.71 9.97
C PHE A 291 19.05 7.91 8.73
N SER A 292 20.22 7.27 8.72
CA SER A 292 21.02 7.21 7.50
C SER A 292 20.35 6.33 6.43
N PRO A 293 20.49 6.64 5.12
CA PRO A 293 19.79 5.90 4.07
C PRO A 293 20.07 4.39 4.03
N SER A 294 21.28 3.95 4.41
CA SER A 294 21.65 2.53 4.47
C SER A 294 21.02 1.78 5.65
N ARG A 295 20.53 2.51 6.65
CA ARG A 295 19.96 2.00 7.90
C ARG A 295 18.43 2.03 7.93
N LEU A 296 17.82 2.66 6.93
CA LEU A 296 16.38 2.79 6.80
C LEU A 296 15.89 2.03 5.57
N ALA A 297 14.78 1.31 5.74
CA ALA A 297 13.92 0.92 4.65
C ALA A 297 12.50 1.41 4.93
N LEU A 298 11.75 1.73 3.89
CA LEU A 298 10.35 2.10 3.97
C LEU A 298 9.49 1.08 3.23
N SER A 299 8.33 0.73 3.79
CA SER A 299 7.43 -0.25 3.20
C SER A 299 5.98 0.22 3.19
N TRP A 300 5.27 -0.05 2.10
CA TRP A 300 3.84 0.22 1.95
C TRP A 300 3.10 -0.96 1.34
N LEU A 301 1.81 -1.07 1.70
CA LEU A 301 0.83 -1.85 0.96
C LEU A 301 0.21 -0.97 -0.12
N ALA A 302 0.70 -1.13 -1.35
CA ALA A 302 0.24 -0.40 -2.50
C ALA A 302 -1.05 -0.99 -3.09
N THR A 303 -1.76 -0.18 -3.87
CA THR A 303 -3.05 -0.55 -4.47
C THR A 303 -2.91 -0.75 -5.98
N PRO A 304 -3.59 -1.76 -6.56
CA PRO A 304 -3.65 -1.93 -7.99
C PRO A 304 -4.70 -1.01 -8.63
N THR A 305 -5.44 -0.22 -7.83
CA THR A 305 -6.55 0.64 -8.28
C THR A 305 -6.23 2.14 -8.29
N ASP A 306 -4.95 2.51 -8.24
CA ASP A 306 -4.52 3.87 -8.59
C ASP A 306 -4.23 3.98 -10.10
N SER A 307 -4.13 5.20 -10.60
CA SER A 307 -3.53 5.49 -11.89
C SER A 307 -2.02 5.72 -11.73
N ALA A 308 -1.21 5.17 -12.63
CA ALA A 308 0.25 5.21 -12.56
C ALA A 308 0.88 5.17 -13.96
N PRO A 309 2.10 5.71 -14.15
CA PRO A 309 2.88 5.34 -15.32
C PRO A 309 3.25 3.85 -15.24
N GLY A 310 3.34 3.18 -16.37
CA GLY A 310 3.75 1.78 -16.46
C GLY A 310 4.44 1.50 -17.79
N PRO A 311 5.19 0.42 -17.93
CA PRO A 311 5.80 0.07 -19.20
C PRO A 311 4.74 -0.17 -20.27
N ALA A 312 5.03 0.21 -21.53
CA ALA A 312 4.09 0.04 -22.65
C ALA A 312 3.62 -1.41 -22.83
N SER A 313 4.41 -2.39 -22.39
CA SER A 313 4.05 -3.82 -22.38
C SER A 313 2.74 -4.11 -21.63
N ILE A 314 2.35 -3.32 -20.62
CA ILE A 314 1.06 -3.44 -19.94
C ILE A 314 -0.10 -3.14 -20.92
N GLY A 315 -0.02 -2.00 -21.62
CA GLY A 315 -1.02 -1.59 -22.60
C GLY A 315 -1.08 -2.53 -23.80
N LEU A 316 0.08 -2.98 -24.29
CA LEU A 316 0.18 -3.94 -25.38
C LEU A 316 -0.44 -5.30 -25.02
N ARG A 317 -0.24 -5.79 -23.78
CA ARG A 317 -0.90 -7.01 -23.30
C ARG A 317 -2.42 -6.88 -23.27
N ALA A 318 -2.97 -5.73 -22.88
CA ALA A 318 -4.42 -5.50 -22.90
C ALA A 318 -4.98 -5.60 -24.33
N ILE A 319 -4.29 -4.99 -25.32
CA ILE A 319 -4.67 -5.07 -26.74
C ILE A 319 -4.60 -6.52 -27.23
N ALA A 320 -3.47 -7.20 -26.99
CA ALA A 320 -3.27 -8.59 -27.41
C ALA A 320 -4.35 -9.52 -26.87
N ARG A 321 -4.68 -9.41 -25.56
CA ARG A 321 -5.73 -10.22 -24.93
C ARG A 321 -7.11 -9.98 -25.51
N PHE A 322 -7.44 -8.74 -25.89
CA PHE A 322 -8.73 -8.45 -26.51
C PHE A 322 -8.81 -9.03 -27.94
N SER A 323 -7.71 -8.97 -28.70
CA SER A 323 -7.65 -9.52 -30.05
C SER A 323 -7.63 -11.05 -30.07
N SER A 324 -7.06 -11.70 -29.05
CA SER A 324 -6.94 -13.16 -28.95
C SER A 324 -8.13 -13.85 -28.26
N ARG A 325 -9.27 -13.16 -28.09
CA ARG A 325 -10.46 -13.76 -27.44
C ARG A 325 -11.05 -14.87 -28.30
N SER A 326 -11.52 -15.93 -27.65
CA SER A 326 -12.26 -17.02 -28.31
C SER A 326 -13.55 -16.51 -28.98
N ALA A 327 -14.04 -17.23 -29.99
CA ALA A 327 -15.31 -16.93 -30.65
C ALA A 327 -16.49 -16.81 -29.67
N SER A 328 -16.53 -17.68 -28.64
CA SER A 328 -17.53 -17.61 -27.58
C SER A 328 -17.49 -16.31 -26.79
N HIS A 329 -16.29 -15.79 -26.47
CA HIS A 329 -16.14 -14.50 -25.79
C HIS A 329 -16.52 -13.33 -26.71
N ILE A 330 -16.22 -13.39 -28.01
CA ILE A 330 -16.63 -12.38 -28.98
C ILE A 330 -18.16 -12.25 -29.03
N ILE A 331 -18.88 -13.37 -29.08
CA ILE A 331 -20.36 -13.39 -29.08
C ILE A 331 -20.89 -12.83 -27.75
N ARG A 332 -20.38 -13.33 -26.61
CA ARG A 332 -20.74 -12.83 -25.28
C ARG A 332 -20.57 -11.32 -25.18
N ASP A 333 -19.42 -10.81 -25.60
CA ASP A 333 -19.08 -9.40 -25.47
C ASP A 333 -19.89 -8.52 -26.42
N SER A 334 -20.31 -9.06 -27.58
CA SER A 334 -21.24 -8.38 -28.48
C SER A 334 -22.61 -8.20 -27.83
N LEU A 335 -23.13 -9.23 -27.15
CA LEU A 335 -24.38 -9.15 -26.38
C LEU A 335 -24.28 -8.18 -25.20
N LEU A 336 -23.19 -8.26 -24.42
CA LEU A 336 -22.93 -7.34 -23.30
C LEU A 336 -22.72 -5.89 -23.78
N GLY A 337 -22.22 -5.71 -25.00
CA GLY A 337 -22.04 -4.41 -25.63
C GLY A 337 -23.34 -3.62 -25.82
N LEU A 338 -24.49 -4.30 -25.87
CA LEU A 338 -25.82 -3.67 -25.95
C LEU A 338 -26.14 -2.84 -24.70
N ILE A 339 -25.62 -3.23 -23.54
CA ILE A 339 -25.75 -2.50 -22.27
C ILE A 339 -24.47 -1.73 -21.90
N ASN A 340 -23.63 -1.44 -22.91
CA ASN A 340 -22.34 -0.74 -22.74
C ASN A 340 -21.33 -1.44 -21.81
N ALA A 341 -21.45 -2.76 -21.63
CA ALA A 341 -20.51 -3.56 -20.87
C ALA A 341 -19.43 -4.21 -21.77
N ALA A 342 -18.37 -4.76 -21.16
CA ALA A 342 -17.27 -5.47 -21.84
C ALA A 342 -16.65 -4.69 -23.03
N ARG A 343 -16.47 -3.37 -22.87
CA ARG A 343 -15.91 -2.51 -23.92
C ARG A 343 -14.41 -2.67 -24.02
N VAL A 344 -13.87 -2.67 -25.24
CA VAL A 344 -12.42 -2.75 -25.51
C VAL A 344 -11.62 -1.73 -24.71
N ALA A 345 -10.53 -2.18 -24.10
CA ALA A 345 -9.55 -1.30 -23.47
C ALA A 345 -9.01 -0.28 -24.48
N LYS A 346 -8.74 0.94 -24.02
CA LYS A 346 -8.06 1.97 -24.82
C LYS A 346 -6.84 2.48 -24.06
N PRO A 347 -5.73 1.71 -24.06
CA PRO A 347 -4.51 2.15 -23.39
C PRO A 347 -4.05 3.50 -23.92
N LYS A 348 -3.54 4.35 -23.04
CA LYS A 348 -2.92 5.63 -23.42
C LYS A 348 -1.41 5.46 -23.38
N PHE A 349 -0.78 5.41 -24.56
CA PHE A 349 0.68 5.35 -24.68
C PHE A 349 1.27 6.77 -24.64
N HIS A 350 2.48 6.87 -24.11
CA HIS A 350 3.28 8.09 -24.11
C HIS A 350 4.76 7.73 -24.04
N ASP A 351 5.61 8.68 -24.39
CA ASP A 351 7.06 8.52 -24.30
C ASP A 351 7.56 9.13 -22.99
N GLY A 352 8.41 8.38 -22.30
CA GLY A 352 9.23 8.87 -21.20
C GLY A 352 10.60 9.33 -21.68
N ALA A 353 11.42 9.79 -20.76
CA ALA A 353 12.80 10.16 -21.00
C ALA A 353 13.62 8.95 -21.48
N ASN A 354 14.75 9.22 -22.14
CA ASN A 354 15.70 8.20 -22.59
C ASN A 354 15.09 7.12 -23.52
N GLY A 355 13.99 7.45 -24.21
CA GLY A 355 13.32 6.54 -25.15
C GLY A 355 12.43 5.49 -24.48
N GLU A 356 12.16 5.61 -23.17
CA GLU A 356 11.25 4.72 -22.46
C GLU A 356 9.85 4.78 -23.08
N LYS A 357 9.30 3.62 -23.46
CA LYS A 357 7.94 3.52 -23.99
C LYS A 357 6.99 3.16 -22.85
N LEU A 358 6.06 4.06 -22.58
CA LEU A 358 5.17 3.98 -21.42
C LEU A 358 3.70 3.87 -21.83
N ALA A 359 2.90 3.37 -20.90
CA ALA A 359 1.45 3.37 -20.94
C ALA A 359 0.90 3.82 -19.59
N LEU A 360 -0.24 4.52 -19.61
CA LEU A 360 -0.98 4.81 -18.40
C LEU A 360 -1.67 3.51 -17.90
N ILE A 361 -1.31 3.09 -16.70
CA ILE A 361 -2.12 2.18 -15.89
C ILE A 361 -3.25 3.01 -15.31
N ASP A 362 -4.51 2.69 -15.62
CA ASP A 362 -5.69 3.31 -14.99
C ASP A 362 -6.74 2.24 -14.67
N ALA A 363 -6.57 1.64 -13.50
CA ALA A 363 -7.54 0.72 -12.90
C ALA A 363 -8.35 1.42 -11.79
N SER A 364 -8.50 2.75 -11.88
CA SER A 364 -9.15 3.53 -10.85
C SER A 364 -10.66 3.25 -10.72
N VAL A 365 -11.09 3.13 -9.47
CA VAL A 365 -12.46 2.74 -9.11
C VAL A 365 -13.14 3.89 -8.38
N GLN A 366 -14.21 4.45 -8.98
CA GLN A 366 -14.90 5.62 -8.44
C GLN A 366 -15.47 5.38 -7.03
N GLN A 367 -15.87 4.15 -6.73
CA GLN A 367 -16.44 3.72 -5.45
C GLN A 367 -15.46 3.84 -4.28
N GLN A 368 -14.14 3.81 -4.53
CA GLN A 368 -13.14 4.05 -3.48
C GLN A 368 -13.16 5.51 -2.98
N GLY A 369 -13.60 6.43 -3.83
CA GLY A 369 -13.77 7.84 -3.51
C GLY A 369 -12.46 8.67 -3.53
N PRO A 370 -12.60 10.01 -3.50
CA PRO A 370 -11.47 10.92 -3.67
C PRO A 370 -10.42 10.84 -2.55
N SER A 371 -10.85 10.58 -1.30
CA SER A 371 -9.91 10.43 -0.17
C SER A 371 -9.00 9.22 -0.34
N TYR A 372 -9.51 8.12 -0.91
CA TYR A 372 -8.70 6.93 -1.16
C TYR A 372 -7.62 7.20 -2.20
N SER A 373 -7.99 7.77 -3.35
CA SER A 373 -7.03 8.10 -4.42
C SER A 373 -5.99 9.11 -3.95
N PHE A 374 -6.39 10.12 -3.17
CA PHE A 374 -5.46 11.06 -2.56
C PHE A 374 -4.44 10.35 -1.66
N SER A 375 -4.92 9.54 -0.71
CA SER A 375 -4.04 8.87 0.26
C SER A 375 -3.10 7.90 -0.44
N LYS A 376 -3.58 7.14 -1.43
CA LYS A 376 -2.73 6.20 -2.18
C LYS A 376 -1.72 6.89 -3.09
N ARG A 377 -2.09 8.01 -3.71
CA ARG A 377 -1.17 8.82 -4.50
C ARG A 377 -0.04 9.41 -3.65
N THR A 378 -0.37 9.99 -2.51
CA THR A 378 0.64 10.57 -1.60
C THR A 378 1.55 9.51 -0.97
N GLN A 379 1.06 8.29 -0.71
CA GLN A 379 1.92 7.14 -0.34
C GLN A 379 2.96 6.85 -1.43
N ARG A 380 2.52 6.81 -2.70
CA ARG A 380 3.43 6.54 -3.83
C ARG A 380 4.46 7.65 -4.00
N TRP A 381 4.07 8.91 -3.87
CA TRP A 381 4.99 10.03 -3.93
C TRP A 381 6.12 9.93 -2.90
N ARG A 382 5.80 9.59 -1.64
CA ARG A 382 6.85 9.39 -0.62
C ARG A 382 7.73 8.20 -0.95
N ALA A 383 7.16 7.11 -1.47
CA ALA A 383 7.93 5.95 -1.94
C ALA A 383 8.90 6.34 -3.07
N TYR A 384 8.48 7.16 -4.03
CA TYR A 384 9.35 7.68 -5.09
C TYR A 384 10.49 8.52 -4.52
N LEU A 385 10.19 9.49 -3.66
CA LEU A 385 11.23 10.34 -3.08
C LEU A 385 12.26 9.54 -2.29
N ALA A 386 11.83 8.55 -1.50
CA ALA A 386 12.72 7.67 -0.77
C ALA A 386 13.59 6.80 -1.69
N HIS A 387 12.99 6.21 -2.72
CA HIS A 387 13.70 5.38 -3.68
C HIS A 387 14.80 6.16 -4.42
N TYR A 388 14.46 7.33 -4.96
CA TYR A 388 15.42 8.17 -5.70
C TYR A 388 16.44 8.85 -4.78
N SER A 389 16.15 9.05 -3.49
CA SER A 389 17.14 9.50 -2.50
C SER A 389 18.06 8.37 -1.99
N GLY A 390 17.88 7.13 -2.45
CA GLY A 390 18.70 5.99 -2.09
C GLY A 390 18.32 5.27 -0.80
N VAL A 391 17.16 5.56 -0.24
CA VAL A 391 16.56 4.73 0.82
C VAL A 391 15.98 3.48 0.17
N LYS A 392 16.13 2.33 0.83
CA LYS A 392 15.54 1.09 0.35
C LYS A 392 14.01 1.14 0.51
N VAL A 393 13.26 0.74 -0.53
CA VAL A 393 11.80 0.81 -0.53
C VAL A 393 11.20 -0.52 -0.96
N SER A 394 10.16 -0.97 -0.26
CA SER A 394 9.25 -2.00 -0.74
C SER A 394 7.85 -1.40 -0.92
N TYR A 395 7.45 -1.18 -2.16
CA TYR A 395 6.14 -0.64 -2.53
C TYR A 395 5.28 -1.74 -3.17
N ALA A 396 4.83 -2.68 -2.34
CA ALA A 396 4.23 -3.92 -2.80
C ALA A 396 2.76 -3.74 -3.22
N ILE A 397 2.48 -3.88 -4.52
CA ILE A 397 1.10 -3.87 -5.05
C ILE A 397 0.41 -5.17 -4.65
N SER A 398 -0.63 -5.02 -3.83
CA SER A 398 -1.43 -6.13 -3.31
C SER A 398 -2.64 -6.44 -4.20
N PRO A 399 -3.00 -7.71 -4.44
CA PRO A 399 -4.16 -8.02 -5.25
C PRO A 399 -5.46 -7.73 -4.50
N PRO A 400 -6.59 -7.51 -5.20
CA PRO A 400 -7.89 -7.55 -4.55
C PRO A 400 -8.08 -8.93 -3.90
N ALA A 401 -8.58 -8.97 -2.65
CA ALA A 401 -8.81 -10.22 -1.94
C ALA A 401 -10.28 -10.43 -1.53
N ARG A 402 -10.64 -11.70 -1.35
CA ARG A 402 -11.97 -12.14 -0.88
C ARG A 402 -12.06 -11.98 0.64
N THR A 403 -12.27 -10.75 1.08
CA THR A 403 -12.43 -10.48 2.52
C THR A 403 -13.84 -10.85 3.01
N ASN A 404 -13.97 -11.12 4.31
CA ASN A 404 -15.26 -11.38 4.95
C ASN A 404 -16.28 -10.26 4.73
N SER A 405 -15.84 -9.00 4.65
CA SER A 405 -16.72 -7.85 4.40
C SER A 405 -17.27 -7.85 2.97
N VAL A 406 -16.47 -8.23 1.97
CA VAL A 406 -16.91 -8.34 0.57
C VAL A 406 -17.91 -9.49 0.39
N LEU A 407 -17.63 -10.66 1.00
CA LEU A 407 -18.45 -11.86 0.83
C LEU A 407 -19.84 -11.74 1.48
N ARG A 408 -20.03 -10.85 2.46
CA ARG A 408 -21.32 -10.60 3.11
C ARG A 408 -22.33 -9.84 2.25
N HIS A 409 -21.89 -9.14 1.19
CA HIS A 409 -22.78 -8.38 0.32
C HIS A 409 -23.04 -9.14 -1.00
N LYS A 410 -24.30 -9.57 -1.21
CA LYS A 410 -24.69 -10.42 -2.36
C LYS A 410 -24.22 -9.90 -3.72
N ILE A 411 -24.35 -8.60 -3.98
CA ILE A 411 -23.96 -7.97 -5.25
C ILE A 411 -22.45 -8.06 -5.45
N LEU A 412 -21.66 -7.68 -4.45
CA LEU A 412 -20.19 -7.76 -4.53
C LEU A 412 -19.71 -9.20 -4.67
N ARG A 413 -20.35 -10.15 -3.98
CA ARG A 413 -20.09 -11.58 -4.13
C ARG A 413 -20.36 -12.06 -5.55
N ALA A 414 -21.45 -11.64 -6.18
CA ALA A 414 -21.72 -11.93 -7.59
C ALA A 414 -20.64 -11.31 -8.50
N SER A 415 -20.28 -10.03 -8.29
CA SER A 415 -19.22 -9.36 -9.05
C SER A 415 -17.89 -10.13 -8.97
N TYR A 416 -17.47 -10.55 -7.78
CA TYR A 416 -16.21 -11.29 -7.57
C TYR A 416 -16.24 -12.68 -8.20
N ARG A 417 -17.42 -13.31 -8.30
CA ARG A 417 -17.60 -14.60 -8.98
C ARG A 417 -17.56 -14.48 -10.50
N GLY A 418 -18.11 -13.41 -11.07
CA GLY A 418 -18.08 -13.20 -12.52
C GLY A 418 -16.84 -12.49 -13.05
N ALA A 419 -16.08 -11.80 -12.19
CA ALA A 419 -14.86 -11.08 -12.56
C ALA A 419 -13.80 -11.95 -13.29
N PRO A 420 -13.58 -13.23 -12.91
CA PRO A 420 -12.64 -14.10 -13.62
C PRO A 420 -12.98 -14.31 -15.10
N LEU A 421 -14.25 -14.21 -15.50
CA LEU A 421 -14.67 -14.31 -16.92
C LEU A 421 -14.11 -13.16 -17.78
N PHE A 422 -13.64 -12.09 -17.14
CA PHE A 422 -13.02 -10.93 -17.78
C PHE A 422 -11.53 -10.84 -17.51
N GLY A 423 -10.94 -11.82 -16.81
CA GLY A 423 -9.51 -11.85 -16.47
C GLY A 423 -9.14 -11.16 -15.15
N VAL A 424 -10.11 -10.84 -14.28
CA VAL A 424 -9.85 -10.28 -12.95
C VAL A 424 -10.10 -11.34 -11.87
N LYS A 425 -9.08 -11.70 -11.10
CA LYS A 425 -9.18 -12.76 -10.07
C LYS A 425 -8.84 -12.19 -8.69
N PRO A 426 -9.84 -12.10 -7.80
CA PRO A 426 -9.59 -11.85 -6.38
C PRO A 426 -8.88 -13.03 -5.72
N PHE A 427 -7.87 -12.75 -4.91
CA PHE A 427 -7.07 -13.73 -4.19
C PHE A 427 -7.73 -14.11 -2.86
N GLU A 428 -7.34 -15.24 -2.29
CA GLU A 428 -7.61 -15.51 -0.88
C GLU A 428 -6.73 -14.60 -0.01
N VAL A 429 -7.27 -14.13 1.13
CA VAL A 429 -6.59 -13.13 1.96
C VAL A 429 -5.22 -13.61 2.44
N LYS A 430 -5.11 -14.86 2.91
CA LYS A 430 -3.84 -15.44 3.37
C LYS A 430 -2.79 -15.52 2.26
N VAL A 431 -3.17 -15.96 1.06
CA VAL A 431 -2.28 -16.00 -0.12
C VAL A 431 -1.77 -14.60 -0.46
N ALA A 432 -2.67 -13.62 -0.52
CA ALA A 432 -2.33 -12.24 -0.84
C ALA A 432 -1.40 -11.62 0.23
N LYS A 433 -1.70 -11.86 1.50
CA LYS A 433 -0.90 -11.39 2.64
C LYS A 433 0.50 -11.99 2.63
N SER A 434 0.64 -13.31 2.49
CA SER A 434 1.94 -13.97 2.44
C SER A 434 2.75 -13.55 1.21
N ALA A 435 2.10 -13.33 0.06
CA ALA A 435 2.76 -12.87 -1.16
C ALA A 435 3.35 -11.47 -0.99
N VAL A 436 2.60 -10.54 -0.39
CA VAL A 436 3.09 -9.18 -0.17
C VAL A 436 4.18 -9.14 0.90
N ALA A 437 4.07 -9.96 1.95
CA ALA A 437 5.15 -10.12 2.93
C ALA A 437 6.42 -10.73 2.30
N ALA A 438 6.27 -11.67 1.36
CA ALA A 438 7.40 -12.23 0.62
C ALA A 438 8.06 -11.18 -0.28
N VAL A 439 7.28 -10.33 -0.97
CA VAL A 439 7.83 -9.19 -1.73
C VAL A 439 8.63 -8.26 -0.81
N LEU A 440 8.12 -7.95 0.39
CA LEU A 440 8.87 -7.17 1.38
C LEU A 440 10.21 -7.85 1.75
N ALA A 441 10.18 -9.14 2.08
CA ALA A 441 11.39 -9.90 2.41
C ALA A 441 12.40 -9.90 1.25
N ARG A 442 11.92 -10.05 0.01
CA ARG A 442 12.75 -9.97 -1.19
C ARG A 442 13.37 -8.58 -1.33
N ASP A 443 12.59 -7.52 -1.27
CA ASP A 443 13.10 -6.16 -1.53
C ASP A 443 14.16 -5.74 -0.50
N LEU A 444 13.99 -6.22 0.73
CA LEU A 444 14.93 -6.02 1.83
C LEU A 444 16.26 -6.74 1.62
N ASN A 445 16.27 -7.93 1.02
CA ASN A 445 17.43 -8.81 1.00
C ASN A 445 18.10 -8.98 -0.37
N ASP A 446 17.35 -8.88 -1.45
CA ASP A 446 17.87 -9.00 -2.82
C ASP A 446 18.65 -7.73 -3.21
N PRO A 447 19.97 -7.82 -3.47
CA PRO A 447 20.75 -6.69 -3.94
C PRO A 447 20.31 -6.15 -5.30
N ALA A 448 19.61 -6.97 -6.11
CA ALA A 448 19.09 -6.57 -7.41
C ALA A 448 17.76 -5.80 -7.31
N SER A 449 17.12 -5.74 -6.13
CA SER A 449 15.83 -5.07 -5.95
C SER A 449 15.92 -3.57 -6.26
N PHE A 450 15.18 -3.16 -7.31
CA PHE A 450 15.02 -1.78 -7.77
C PHE A 450 16.36 -1.05 -7.99
N THR A 451 17.35 -1.75 -8.55
CA THR A 451 18.67 -1.16 -8.83
C THR A 451 18.64 -0.18 -9.99
N ASN A 452 17.65 -0.25 -10.88
CA ASN A 452 17.55 0.63 -12.04
C ASN A 452 16.79 1.93 -11.74
N LYS A 453 17.52 2.88 -11.14
CA LYS A 453 17.03 4.23 -10.84
C LYS A 453 16.85 5.14 -12.06
N GLN A 454 17.07 4.65 -13.27
CA GLN A 454 16.85 5.44 -14.50
C GLN A 454 15.41 5.31 -15.01
N THR A 455 14.67 4.30 -14.57
CA THR A 455 13.27 4.09 -14.96
C THR A 455 12.32 4.77 -13.99
N THR A 456 11.12 5.10 -14.48
CA THR A 456 10.07 5.75 -13.67
C THR A 456 9.05 4.77 -13.10
N THR A 457 9.07 3.50 -13.54
CA THR A 457 7.99 2.55 -13.25
C THR A 457 8.41 1.34 -12.42
N GLU A 458 9.70 0.97 -12.42
CA GLU A 458 10.17 -0.30 -11.86
C GLU A 458 9.73 -0.49 -10.40
N LEU A 459 9.82 0.55 -9.56
CA LEU A 459 9.48 0.51 -8.14
C LEU A 459 8.09 -0.07 -7.86
N HIS A 460 7.08 0.28 -8.66
CA HIS A 460 5.71 -0.15 -8.44
C HIS A 460 5.23 -1.21 -9.43
N THR A 461 5.94 -1.47 -10.53
CA THR A 461 5.52 -2.47 -11.51
C THR A 461 6.28 -3.79 -11.43
N PHE A 462 7.55 -3.82 -11.03
CA PHE A 462 8.39 -5.01 -11.22
C PHE A 462 7.82 -6.30 -10.60
N SER A 463 7.46 -6.26 -9.31
CA SER A 463 6.89 -7.40 -8.57
C SER A 463 5.39 -7.25 -8.30
N ALA A 464 4.66 -6.48 -9.12
CA ALA A 464 3.28 -6.14 -8.82
C ALA A 464 2.33 -7.34 -8.95
N VAL A 465 1.47 -7.54 -7.94
CA VAL A 465 0.39 -8.53 -7.96
C VAL A 465 -0.94 -7.79 -8.05
N HIS A 466 -1.43 -7.54 -9.26
CA HIS A 466 -2.57 -6.65 -9.51
C HIS A 466 -3.90 -7.38 -9.77
N GLY A 467 -3.91 -8.71 -9.72
CA GLY A 467 -5.11 -9.54 -9.86
C GLY A 467 -5.82 -9.39 -11.21
N GLY A 468 -5.09 -9.02 -12.27
CA GLY A 468 -5.63 -8.87 -13.63
C GLY A 468 -6.05 -7.45 -14.03
N LEU A 469 -6.03 -6.49 -13.09
CA LEU A 469 -6.55 -5.15 -13.33
C LEU A 469 -5.77 -4.32 -14.36
N TRP A 470 -4.44 -4.47 -14.44
CA TRP A 470 -3.58 -3.59 -15.25
C TRP A 470 -3.55 -3.96 -16.72
N GLY A 471 -3.45 -5.26 -17.02
CA GLY A 471 -3.46 -5.81 -18.39
C GLY A 471 -4.84 -6.24 -18.87
N LEU A 472 -5.91 -5.62 -18.36
CA LEU A 472 -7.30 -6.00 -18.64
C LEU A 472 -7.66 -5.72 -20.11
N ALA A 473 -8.22 -6.71 -20.81
CA ALA A 473 -8.64 -6.57 -22.21
C ALA A 473 -9.77 -5.53 -22.41
N TYR A 474 -10.47 -5.19 -21.34
CA TYR A 474 -11.65 -4.35 -21.32
C TYR A 474 -11.40 -3.06 -20.54
N ARG A 475 -12.21 -2.03 -20.79
CA ARG A 475 -12.25 -0.85 -19.91
C ARG A 475 -12.68 -1.30 -18.51
N PRO A 476 -11.91 -1.02 -17.44
CA PRO A 476 -12.22 -1.50 -16.09
C PRO A 476 -13.64 -1.16 -15.63
N ARG A 477 -14.16 0.04 -15.93
CA ARG A 477 -15.51 0.44 -15.55
C ARG A 477 -16.63 -0.33 -16.27
N SER A 478 -16.33 -0.94 -17.41
CA SER A 478 -17.33 -1.65 -18.24
C SER A 478 -17.54 -3.11 -17.85
N ILE A 479 -16.70 -3.68 -16.98
CA ILE A 479 -16.79 -5.12 -16.63
C ILE A 479 -17.62 -5.39 -15.38
N TRP A 480 -17.75 -4.45 -14.44
CA TRP A 480 -18.37 -4.73 -13.13
C TRP A 480 -19.86 -5.10 -13.20
N ILE A 481 -20.63 -4.44 -14.09
CA ILE A 481 -22.04 -4.78 -14.33
C ILE A 481 -22.15 -6.17 -14.93
N ALA A 482 -21.37 -6.47 -15.98
CA ALA A 482 -21.38 -7.78 -16.62
C ALA A 482 -20.92 -8.90 -15.70
N ALA A 483 -19.85 -8.67 -14.91
CA ALA A 483 -19.37 -9.60 -13.90
C ALA A 483 -20.46 -9.91 -12.86
N THR A 484 -21.22 -8.90 -12.44
CA THR A 484 -22.35 -9.13 -11.53
C THR A 484 -23.44 -9.98 -12.17
N LEU A 485 -23.90 -9.63 -13.38
CA LEU A 485 -24.96 -10.35 -14.08
C LEU A 485 -24.60 -11.83 -14.31
N LEU A 486 -23.38 -12.09 -14.77
CA LEU A 486 -22.90 -13.46 -15.04
C LEU A 486 -22.57 -14.23 -13.75
N GLY A 487 -22.31 -13.54 -12.64
CA GLY A 487 -22.06 -14.15 -11.33
C GLY A 487 -23.33 -14.45 -10.51
N LEU A 488 -24.47 -13.84 -10.83
CA LEU A 488 -25.74 -14.03 -10.12
C LEU A 488 -26.24 -15.49 -10.10
N PRO A 489 -26.21 -16.26 -11.22
CA PRO A 489 -26.69 -17.65 -11.22
C PRO A 489 -25.94 -18.54 -10.23
N ALA A 490 -24.65 -18.27 -9.98
CA ALA A 490 -23.86 -19.02 -9.02
C ALA A 490 -24.33 -18.79 -7.56
N LEU A 491 -25.03 -17.69 -7.27
CA LEU A 491 -25.59 -17.42 -5.94
C LEU A 491 -26.85 -18.25 -5.64
N LEU A 492 -27.47 -18.86 -6.66
CA LEU A 492 -28.72 -19.62 -6.54
C LEU A 492 -28.50 -21.12 -6.33
N ARG A 493 -27.26 -21.63 -6.49
CA ARG A 493 -26.92 -23.03 -6.19
C ARG A 493 -26.68 -23.19 -4.68
N LYS A 494 -27.54 -23.97 -3.99
CA LYS A 494 -27.39 -24.32 -2.56
C LYS A 494 -26.08 -25.09 -2.34
N GLY A 495 -25.32 -24.73 -1.31
CA GLY A 495 -24.08 -25.39 -0.90
C GLY A 495 -22.84 -24.49 -0.80
N TYR A 496 -22.98 -23.18 -0.99
CA TYR A 496 -21.88 -22.20 -0.85
C TYR A 496 -22.30 -20.86 -0.25
#